data_AF-W6PP54-F1
#
_entry.id   AF-W6PP54-F1
#
_cell.length_a   1.000
_cell.length_b   1.000
_cell.length_c   1.000
_cell.angle_alpha   90.00
_cell.angle_beta   90.00
_cell.angle_gamma   90.00
#
_symmetry.space_group_name_H-M   'P 1'
#
loop_
_entity.id
_entity.type
_entity.pdbx_description
1 polymer ?
#
loop_
_entity_poly.entity_id
_entity_poly.type
_entity_poly.pdbx_seq_one_letter_code
_entity_poly.pdbx_strand_id
1 'polypeptide(L)' 'MVVGETSMGMMAVVLAFVLPFVLLIFSLFLLMAWIENELYAALLSLAVLIPYYFVLWLNKTQLKQQFSFTIKPINN' A
#
# COMPACT_ATOMS: atom_id res chain seq x y z
N MET A 1 29.81 2.19 0.03
CA MET A 1 28.63 2.67 0.79
C MET A 1 27.41 2.33 -0.06
N VAL A 2 26.62 1.35 0.38
CA VAL A 2 25.50 0.81 -0.40
C VAL A 2 24.30 1.73 -0.22
N VAL A 3 24.08 2.63 -1.18
CA VAL A 3 23.01 3.66 -1.13
C VAL A 3 21.71 3.16 -1.79
N GLY A 4 21.68 1.91 -2.30
CA GLY A 4 20.56 1.37 -3.08
C GLY A 4 19.50 0.58 -2.31
N GLU A 5 19.69 0.25 -1.03
CA GLU A 5 18.87 -0.79 -0.36
C GLU A 5 17.84 -0.22 0.62
N THR A 6 18.16 0.89 1.29
CA THR A 6 17.32 1.47 2.35
C THR A 6 16.06 2.14 1.81
N SER A 7 16.13 2.80 0.65
CA SER A 7 15.01 3.51 0.03
C SER A 7 13.90 2.56 -0.47
N MET A 8 14.29 1.41 -1.04
CA MET A 8 13.34 0.44 -1.59
C MET A 8 12.50 -0.25 -0.50
N GLY A 9 13.16 -0.65 0.61
CA GLY A 9 12.46 -1.20 1.76
C GLY A 9 11.49 -0.19 2.39
N MET A 10 11.91 1.08 2.50
CA MET A 10 11.08 2.14 3.05
C MET A 10 9.84 2.42 2.19
N MET A 11 9.99 2.45 0.86
CA MET A 11 8.85 2.58 -0.05
C MET A 11 7.90 1.38 0.01
N ALA A 12 8.43 0.15 0.17
CA ALA A 12 7.60 -1.04 0.38
C ALA A 12 6.81 -0.97 1.69
N VAL A 13 7.40 -0.49 2.79
CA VAL A 13 6.72 -0.28 4.07
C VAL A 13 5.60 0.76 3.94
N VAL A 14 5.84 1.86 3.22
CA VAL A 14 4.80 2.88 2.98
C VAL A 14 3.61 2.29 2.22
N LEU A 15 3.86 1.52 1.15
CA LEU A 15 2.80 0.88 0.36
C LEU A 15 2.07 -0.25 1.11
N ALA A 16 2.77 -1.01 1.96
CA ALA A 16 2.20 -2.14 2.68
C ALA A 16 1.50 -1.75 3.99
N PHE A 17 1.86 -0.63 4.62
CA PHE A 17 1.34 -0.25 5.93
C PHE A 17 0.75 1.16 5.97
N VAL A 18 1.50 2.18 5.55
CA VAL A 18 1.08 3.58 5.72
C VAL A 18 -0.13 3.90 4.85
N LEU A 19 -0.06 3.55 3.57
CA LEU A 19 -1.14 3.78 2.61
C LEU A 19 -2.44 3.04 2.97
N PRO A 20 -2.43 1.72 3.25
CA PRO A 20 -3.65 1.02 3.70
C PRO A 20 -4.16 1.53 5.04
N PHE A 21 -3.29 1.95 5.97
CA PHE A 21 -3.73 2.56 7.23
C PHE A 21 -4.49 3.87 7.00
N VAL A 22 -3.94 4.79 6.21
CA VAL A 22 -4.62 6.06 5.87
C VAL A 22 -5.95 5.79 5.17
N LEU A 23 -5.97 4.85 4.23
CA LEU A 23 -7.17 4.46 3.49
C LEU A 23 -8.25 3.91 4.44
N LEU A 24 -7.88 3.03 5.38
CA LEU A 24 -8.79 2.47 6.38
C LEU A 24 -9.38 3.56 7.29
N ILE A 25 -8.54 4.45 7.81
CA ILE A 25 -9.01 5.53 8.69
C ILE A 25 -9.98 6.45 7.94
N PHE A 26 -9.64 6.84 6.70
CA PHE A 26 -10.48 7.69 5.88
C PHE A 26 -11.82 7.02 5.53
N SER A 27 -11.80 5.74 5.13
CA SER A 27 -13.02 5.00 4.81
C SER A 27 -13.89 4.78 6.04
N LEU A 28 -13.31 4.52 7.21
CA LEU A 28 -14.04 4.36 8.46
C LEU A 28 -14.78 5.64 8.85
N PHE A 29 -14.15 6.81 8.75
CA PHE A 29 -14.83 8.08 9.03
C PHE A 29 -15.94 8.40 8.03
N LEU A 30 -15.71 8.14 6.74
CA LEU A 30 -16.75 8.33 5.72
C LEU A 30 -17.94 7.38 5.92
N LEU A 31 -17.66 6.11 6.24
CA LEU A 31 -18.70 5.12 6.46
C LEU A 31 -19.45 5.38 7.78
N MET A 32 -18.78 5.79 8.85
CA MET A 32 -19.43 6.22 10.10
C MET A 32 -20.34 7.45 9.89
N ALA A 33 -20.00 8.33 8.94
CA ALA A 33 -20.84 9.49 8.63
C ALA A 33 -22.11 9.13 7.83
N TRP A 34 -22.15 7.96 7.18
CA TRP A 34 -23.27 7.51 6.35
C TRP A 34 -24.04 6.31 6.92
N ILE A 35 -23.39 5.46 7.70
CA ILE A 35 -23.92 4.21 8.24
C ILE A 35 -24.02 4.39 9.75
N GLU A 36 -25.25 4.36 10.27
CA GLU A 36 -25.52 4.50 11.72
C GLU A 36 -25.03 3.28 12.52
N ASN A 37 -24.84 2.13 11.87
CA ASN A 37 -24.38 0.91 12.52
C ASN A 37 -22.86 0.78 12.45
N GLU A 38 -22.23 0.96 13.61
CA GLU A 38 -20.78 0.91 13.81
C GLU A 38 -20.15 -0.41 13.34
N LEU A 39 -20.83 -1.54 13.54
CA LEU A 39 -20.32 -2.85 13.12
C LEU A 39 -20.21 -2.94 11.60
N TYR A 40 -21.25 -2.51 10.88
CA TYR A 40 -21.23 -2.52 9.43
C TYR A 40 -20.23 -1.50 8.87
N ALA A 41 -20.12 -0.31 9.47
CA ALA A 41 -19.12 0.68 9.07
C ALA A 41 -17.68 0.14 9.23
N ALA A 42 -17.39 -0.50 10.38
CA ALA A 42 -16.08 -1.11 10.63
C ALA A 42 -15.80 -2.25 9.65
N LEU A 43 -16.75 -3.19 9.45
CA LEU A 43 -16.57 -4.29 8.51
C LEU A 43 -16.36 -3.82 7.07
N LEU A 44 -17.12 -2.82 6.62
CA LEU A 44 -16.97 -2.26 5.28
C LEU A 44 -15.63 -1.53 5.11
N SER A 45 -15.19 -0.77 6.11
CA SER A 45 -13.88 -0.09 6.08
C SER A 45 -12.72 -1.08 5.93
N LEU A 46 -12.80 -2.24 6.59
CA LEU A 46 -11.86 -3.35 6.44
C LEU A 46 -11.98 -3.99 5.06
N ALA A 47 -13.20 -4.18 4.55
CA ALA A 47 -13.42 -4.75 3.24
C ALA A 47 -12.81 -3.91 2.11
N VAL A 48 -12.67 -2.58 2.27
CA VAL A 48 -11.99 -1.70 1.28
C VAL A 48 -10.51 -2.05 1.12
N LEU A 49 -9.86 -2.69 2.10
CA LEU A 49 -8.48 -3.14 1.96
C LEU A 49 -8.33 -4.28 0.95
N ILE A 50 -9.35 -5.12 0.78
CA ILE A 50 -9.32 -6.24 -0.16
C ILE A 50 -9.07 -5.77 -1.60
N PRO A 51 -9.87 -4.85 -2.18
CA PRO A 51 -9.62 -4.34 -3.52
C PRO A 51 -8.30 -3.57 -3.60
N TYR A 52 -7.87 -2.86 -2.54
CA TYR A 52 -6.56 -2.21 -2.52
C TYR A 52 -5.41 -3.21 -2.72
N TYR A 53 -5.38 -4.29 -1.94
CA TYR A 53 -4.34 -5.31 -2.07
C TYR A 53 -4.48 -6.12 -3.37
N PHE A 54 -5.69 -6.26 -3.90
CA PHE A 54 -5.92 -6.89 -5.20
C PHE A 54 -5.32 -6.07 -6.34
N VAL A 55 -5.55 -4.75 -6.37
CA VAL A 55 -4.93 -3.84 -7.36
C VAL A 55 -3.41 -3.83 -7.20
N LEU A 56 -2.91 -3.79 -5.96
CA LEU A 56 -1.49 -3.87 -5.69
C LEU A 56 -0.89 -5.21 -6.15
N TRP A 57 -1.67 -6.30 -6.09
CA TRP A 57 -1.29 -7.61 -6.59
C TRP A 57 -1.18 -7.64 -8.12
N LEU A 58 -2.14 -7.06 -8.83
CA LEU A 58 -2.08 -6.92 -10.29
C LEU A 58 -0.89 -6.05 -10.75
N ASN A 59 -0.59 -4.99 -10.01
CA ASN A 59 0.51 -4.06 -10.32
C ASN A 59 1.89 -4.51 -9.80
N LYS A 60 2.00 -5.75 -9.26
CA LYS A 60 3.27 -6.29 -8.75
C LYS A 60 4.40 -6.23 -9.78
N THR A 61 4.11 -6.42 -11.07
CA THR A 61 5.11 -6.43 -12.14
C THR A 61 5.77 -5.06 -12.33
N GLN A 62 5.02 -3.97 -12.21
CA GLN A 62 5.54 -2.60 -12.33
C GLN A 62 6.31 -2.17 -11.08
N LEU A 63 5.83 -2.58 -9.90
CA LEU A 63 6.55 -2.39 -8.64
C LEU A 63 7.91 -3.11 -8.68
N LYS A 64 7.95 -4.37 -9.11
CA LYS A 64 9.20 -5.15 -9.23
C LYS A 64 10.22 -4.51 -10.17
N GLN A 65 9.76 -3.87 -11.25
CA GLN A 65 10.62 -3.15 -12.19
C GLN A 65 11.20 -1.88 -11.57
N GLN A 66 10.39 -1.03 -10.92
CA GLN A 66 10.88 0.15 -10.19
C GLN A 66 11.91 -0.22 -9.10
N PHE A 67 11.75 -1.38 -8.45
CA PHE A 67 12.73 -1.90 -7.49
C PHE A 67 13.99 -2.50 -8.16
N SER A 68 13.88 -3.18 -9.31
CA SER A 68 15.06 -3.72 -10.01
C SER A 68 15.90 -2.67 -10.75
N PHE A 69 15.33 -1.51 -11.13
CA PHE A 69 16.02 -0.52 -11.97
C PHE A 69 17.14 0.30 -11.30
N THR A 70 17.43 0.09 -10.01
CA THR A 70 18.60 0.70 -9.34
C THR A 70 19.83 -0.21 -9.31
N ILE A 71 19.83 -1.34 -10.03
CA ILE A 71 21.07 -2.08 -10.28
C ILE A 71 21.60 -1.63 -11.64
N LYS A 72 22.23 -0.44 -11.68
CA LYS A 72 23.14 -0.12 -12.80
C LYS A 72 24.25 -1.18 -12.77
N PRO A 73 24.44 -1.99 -13.82
CA PRO A 73 25.62 -2.82 -13.89
C PRO A 73 26.84 -1.90 -13.89
N ILE A 74 27.74 -2.07 -12.92
CA ILE A 74 29.05 -1.46 -12.96
C ILE A 74 29.78 -2.15 -14.14
N ASN A 75 29.96 -1.42 -15.24
CA ASN A 75 30.79 -1.86 -16.36
C ASN A 75 32.19 -1.31 -16.15
N ASN A 76 33.14 -2.24 -15.98
CA ASN A 76 34.61 -2.15 -15.94
C ASN A 76 35.25 -0.85 -15.45
#